data_AF-A0A256G1I1-F1
#
_entry.id   AF-A0A256G1I1-F1
#
_cell.length_a   1.000
_cell.length_b   1.000
_cell.length_c   1.000
_cell.angle_alpha   90.00
_cell.angle_beta   90.00
_cell.angle_gamma   90.00
#
_symmetry.space_group_name_H-M   'P 1'
#
loop_
_entity.id
_entity.type
_entity.pdbx_description
1 polymer ?
#
loop_
_entity_poly.entity_id
_entity_poly.type
_entity_poly.pdbx_seq_one_letter_code
_entity_poly.pdbx_strand_id
1 'polypeptide(L)' 'METFDEPRSEEVFRLFGQMAQVGQVIYLTHHRHLCEIARQVVPTVKIHEIA' A
#
# COMPACT_ATOMS: atom_id res chain seq x y z
N MET A 1 -14.59 5.18 -9.76
CA MET A 1 -14.54 5.75 -8.39
C MET A 1 -13.22 6.49 -8.27
N GLU A 2 -13.25 7.81 -8.50
CA GLU A 2 -12.15 8.73 -8.24
C GLU A 2 -11.93 8.87 -6.72
N THR A 3 -11.26 7.93 -6.05
CA THR A 3 -11.09 7.98 -4.57
C THR A 3 -9.72 7.53 -4.09
N PHE A 4 -8.73 7.50 -4.98
CA PHE A 4 -7.35 7.16 -4.67
C PHE A 4 -6.41 8.30 -5.09
N ASP A 5 -6.66 9.51 -4.58
CA ASP A 5 -5.68 10.58 -4.71
C ASP A 5 -4.37 10.13 -4.04
N GLU A 6 -3.23 10.41 -4.68
CA GLU A 6 -1.88 10.04 -4.21
C GLU A 6 -1.65 10.37 -2.73
N PRO A 7 -1.94 11.60 -2.24
CA PRO A 7 -1.70 11.95 -0.84
C PRO A 7 -2.50 11.09 0.15
N ARG A 8 -3.74 10.74 -0.21
CA ARG A 8 -4.60 9.91 0.64
C ARG A 8 -4.09 8.47 0.69
N SER A 9 -3.59 7.96 -0.43
CA SER A 9 -3.03 6.62 -0.54
C SER A 9 -1.74 6.50 0.28
N GLU A 10 -0.89 7.54 0.27
CA GLU A 10 0.33 7.58 1.07
C GLU A 10 0.04 7.49 2.58
N GLU A 11 -0.88 8.29 3.11
CA GLU A 11 -1.24 8.25 4.54
C GLU A 11 -1.78 6.87 4.95
N VAL A 12 -2.59 6.24 4.10
CA VAL A 12 -3.12 4.90 4.34
C VAL A 12 -1.98 3.87 4.38
N PHE A 13 -1.04 3.92 3.44
CA PHE A 13 0.11 3.01 3.45
C PHE A 13 1.03 3.24 4.66
N ARG A 14 1.18 4.48 5.13
CA ARG A 14 1.94 4.77 6.35
C ARG A 14 1.30 4.12 7.57
N LEU A 15 -0.03 4.23 7.69
CA LEU A 15 -0.78 3.55 8.76
C LEU A 15 -0.64 2.02 8.67
N PHE A 16 -0.73 1.45 7.47
CA PHE A 16 -0.52 0.02 7.27
C PHE A 16 0.88 -0.43 7.68
N GLY A 17 1.92 0.36 7.38
CA GLY A 17 3.28 0.09 7.81
C GLY A 17 3.43 0.07 9.33
N GLN A 18 2.72 0.95 10.05
CA GLN A 18 2.68 0.94 11.52
C GLN A 18 1.96 -0.30 12.07
N MET A 19 0.80 -0.65 11.51
CA MET A 19 0.04 -1.83 11.91
C MET A 19 0.82 -3.14 11.64
N ALA A 20 1.62 -3.18 10.57
CA ALA A 20 2.46 -4.31 10.22
C ALA A 20 3.59 -4.59 11.24
N GLN A 21 3.88 -3.66 12.16
CA GLN A 21 4.86 -3.90 13.24
C GLN A 21 4.32 -4.85 14.32
N VAL A 22 3.00 -4.95 14.46
CA VAL A 22 2.34 -5.77 15.50
C VAL A 22 1.50 -6.92 14.94
N GLY A 23 1.25 -6.93 13.62
CA GLY A 23 0.47 -7.96 12.95
C GLY A 23 0.74 -8.02 11.45
N GLN A 24 -0.08 -8.78 10.72
CA GLN A 24 0.05 -8.91 9.27
C GLN A 24 -1.01 -8.06 8.56
N VAL A 25 -0.56 -7.23 7.62
CA VAL A 25 -1.44 -6.43 6.75
C VAL A 25 -1.34 -6.95 5.32
N ILE A 26 -2.48 -7.26 4.70
CA ILE A 26 -2.59 -7.62 3.29
C ILE A 26 -3.52 -6.61 2.62
N TYR A 27 -3.02 -5.93 1.59
CA TYR A 27 -3.79 -4.98 0.80
C TYR A 27 -3.87 -5.48 -0.65
N LEU A 28 -5.09 -5.65 -1.16
CA LEU A 28 -5.35 -6.14 -2.51
C LEU A 28 -5.82 -4.99 -3.38
N THR A 29 -5.17 -4.83 -4.53
CA THR A 29 -5.51 -3.77 -5.49
C THR A 29 -5.29 -4.26 -6.91
N HIS A 30 -6.08 -3.73 -7.84
CA HIS A 30 -5.85 -3.86 -9.28
C HIS A 30 -5.14 -2.64 -9.87
N HIS A 31 -4.95 -1.57 -9.08
CA HIS A 31 -4.28 -0.35 -9.52
C HIS A 31 -2.76 -0.48 -9.36
N ARG A 32 -2.02 -0.52 -10.48
CA ARG A 32 -0.56 -0.64 -10.49
C ARG A 32 0.14 0.53 -9.79
N HIS A 33 -0.39 1.75 -9.92
CA HIS A 33 0.21 2.95 -9.29
C HIS A 33 0.22 2.85 -7.76
N LEU A 34 -0.76 2.18 -7.14
CA LEU A 34 -0.78 1.99 -5.68
C LEU A 34 0.37 1.09 -5.20
N CYS A 35 0.84 0.15 -6.03
CA CYS A 35 2.01 -0.65 -5.71
C CYS A 35 3.30 0.20 -5.70
N GLU A 36 3.37 1.26 -6.52
CA GLU A 36 4.51 2.19 -6.54
C GLU A 36 4.52 3.06 -5.29
N ILE A 37 3.37 3.64 -4.94
CA ILE A 37 3.21 4.40 -3.69
C ILE A 37 3.53 3.54 -2.47
N ALA A 38 3.03 2.30 -2.43
CA ALA A 38 3.32 1.37 -1.33
C ALA A 38 4.82 1.10 -1.17
N ARG A 39 5.56 0.93 -2.28
CA ARG A 39 7.03 0.74 -2.24
C ARG A 39 7.77 1.97 -1.72
N GLN A 40 7.29 3.17 -2.05
CA GLN A 40 7.89 4.42 -1.59
C GLN A 40 7.63 4.66 -0.09
N VAL A 41 6.41 4.44 0.37
CA VAL A 41 6.00 4.73 1.75
C VAL A 41 6.39 3.62 2.73
N VAL A 42 6.36 2.36 2.29
CA VAL A 42 6.69 1.18 3.11
C VAL A 42 7.80 0.40 2.40
N PRO A 43 9.09 0.75 2.60
CA PRO A 43 10.21 0.13 1.88
C PRO A 43 10.34 -1.39 2.05
N THR A 44 9.73 -1.94 3.10
CA THR A 44 9.71 -3.39 3.39
C THR A 44 8.52 -4.12 2.77
N VAL A 45 7.64 -3.44 2.02
CA VAL A 45 6.46 -4.04 1.40
C VAL A 45 6.86 -5.12 0.40
N LYS A 46 6.09 -6.22 0.37
CA LYS A 46 6.21 -7.26 -0.64
C LYS A 46 5.04 -7.18 -1.60
N ILE A 47 5.34 -7.02 -2.88
CA ILE A 47 4.31 -6.98 -3.94
C ILE A 47 4.19 -8.37 -4.56
N HIS A 48 2.97 -8.90 -4.55
CA HIS A 48 2.61 -10.16 -5.18
C HIS A 48 1.72 -9.87 -6.38
N GLU A 49 2.08 -10.39 -7.54
CA GLU A 49 1.29 -10.28 -8.77
C GLU A 49 0.57 -11.61 -9.01
N ILE A 50 -0.70 -11.53 -9.40
CA ILE A 50 -1.49 -12.69 -9.80
C ILE A 50 -1.48 -12.70 -11.34
N ALA A 51 -0.98 -13.80 -11.91
CA ALA A 51 -0.92 -14.03 -13.36
C ALA A 51 -2.30 -14.41 -13.94
#